data_AF-A0AAD9NU37-F1
#
_entry.id   AF-A0AAD9NU37-F1
#
_cell.length_a   1.000
_cell.length_b   1.000
_cell.length_c   1.000
_cell.angle_alpha   90.00
_cell.angle_beta   90.00
_cell.angle_gamma   90.00
#
_symmetry.space_group_name_H-M   'P 1'
#
loop_
_entity.id
_entity.type
_entity.pdbx_description
1 polymer ?
#
loop_
_entity_poly.entity_id
_entity_poly.type
_entity_poly.pdbx_seq_one_letter_code
_entity_poly.pdbx_strand_id
1 'polypeptide(L)'
;MVCCSRLYPDLSFFQSASSYPCRELVGAVSGFENLRRRVEHSVLKSQNVGRNRLGITIADYKRSRKPCDEYVVLEEGEEAHWEVVERMLFLYSKLNPGQGYVQGMNEIIGPIYYTFAADSSPQCQEYAEADTFWCFNQLMGEIRDNFIKQLDDSHCGIGMLMDRLMTLLKEKDTALWVKLHQQDLKPQYYGFRWIMLLLSQEFPLPDVIRLWDSLLADENRFDFLIDVCCAMLL
;
A
#
# COMPACT_ATOMS: atom_id res chain seq x y z
N MET A 1 7.14 6.88 -4.93
CA MET A 1 7.03 7.22 -3.50
C MET A 1 5.82 6.45 -2.98
N VAL A 2 6.06 5.51 -2.07
CA VAL A 2 5.06 4.57 -1.60
C VAL A 2 4.17 5.30 -0.61
N CYS A 3 2.93 5.57 -0.99
CA CYS A 3 1.98 6.23 -0.12
C CYS A 3 0.73 5.36 -0.07
N CYS A 4 0.39 4.85 1.11
CA CYS A 4 -0.87 4.14 1.39
C CYS A 4 -2.02 5.16 1.46
N SER A 5 -2.14 6.02 0.43
CA SER A 5 -2.92 7.25 0.43
C SER A 5 -4.43 7.04 0.50
N ARG A 6 -4.90 5.78 0.52
CA ARG A 6 -6.32 5.43 0.50
C ARG A 6 -6.79 4.64 1.71
N LEU A 7 -5.91 4.32 2.66
CA LEU A 7 -6.31 3.93 4.03
C LEU A 7 -6.72 5.21 4.79
N TYR A 8 -7.84 5.82 4.42
CA TYR A 8 -8.41 6.99 5.12
C TYR A 8 -9.41 6.48 6.16
N PRO A 9 -9.26 6.79 7.46
CA PRO A 9 -8.62 7.97 8.07
C PRO A 9 -7.19 7.79 8.64
N ASP A 10 -6.53 6.66 8.42
CA ASP A 10 -5.32 6.24 9.15
C ASP A 10 -3.98 6.69 8.55
N LEU A 11 -4.00 7.60 7.57
CA LEU A 11 -2.80 8.28 7.07
C LEU A 11 -2.01 8.98 8.19
N SER A 12 -2.70 9.42 9.24
CA SER A 12 -2.07 10.04 10.42
C SER A 12 -1.14 9.08 11.17
N PHE A 13 -1.51 7.80 11.28
CA PHE A 13 -0.67 6.79 11.92
C PHE A 13 0.65 6.63 11.17
N PHE A 14 0.60 6.43 9.86
CA PHE A 14 1.80 6.19 9.06
C PHE A 14 2.75 7.39 9.04
N GLN A 15 2.23 8.61 9.21
CA GLN A 15 3.02 9.85 9.32
C GLN A 15 3.58 10.11 10.72
N SER A 16 3.05 9.44 11.73
CA SER A 16 3.51 9.59 13.11
C SER A 16 4.82 8.83 13.38
N ALA A 17 5.52 9.25 14.43
CA ALA A 17 6.77 8.65 14.84
C ALA A 17 6.55 7.24 15.43
N SER A 18 7.33 6.28 14.97
CA SER A 18 7.44 4.96 15.57
C SER A 18 8.03 5.08 16.98
N SER A 19 7.45 4.35 17.93
CA SER A 19 8.02 4.22 19.28
C SER A 19 9.35 3.46 19.30
N TYR A 20 9.64 2.71 18.24
CA TYR A 20 10.84 1.87 18.11
C TYR A 20 11.56 2.19 16.78
N PRO A 21 12.23 3.36 16.69
CA PRO A 21 12.98 3.74 15.49
C PRO A 21 14.25 2.91 15.33
N CYS A 22 14.63 2.60 14.09
CA CYS A 22 15.88 1.93 13.79
C CYS A 22 17.09 2.84 14.09
N ARG A 23 17.66 2.73 15.29
CA ARG A 23 18.74 3.60 15.78
C ARG A 23 19.98 3.64 14.87
N GLU A 24 20.27 2.53 14.19
CA GLU A 24 21.39 2.44 13.25
C GLU A 24 21.18 3.32 12.00
N LEU A 25 19.93 3.54 11.59
CA LEU A 25 19.60 4.33 10.39
C LEU A 25 19.28 5.79 10.70
N VAL A 26 18.74 6.06 11.88
CA VAL A 26 18.23 7.39 12.27
C VAL A 26 19.26 8.17 13.13
N GLY A 27 20.24 7.48 13.72
CA GLY A 27 21.28 8.12 14.53
C GLY A 27 22.31 8.91 13.70
N ALA A 28 22.80 10.02 14.28
CA ALA A 28 23.84 10.89 13.70
C ALA A 28 25.19 10.20 13.39
N VAL A 29 25.37 8.95 13.83
CA VAL A 29 26.60 8.15 13.68
C VAL A 29 26.59 7.32 12.39
N SER A 30 25.44 7.17 11.74
CA SER A 30 25.36 6.45 10.48
C SER A 30 25.99 7.29 9.37
N GLY A 31 27.11 6.81 8.81
CA GLY A 31 27.69 7.32 7.57
C GLY A 31 26.82 7.01 6.33
N PHE A 32 25.59 6.54 6.52
CA PHE A 32 24.66 6.19 5.46
C PHE A 32 23.66 7.34 5.25
N GLU A 33 23.46 7.74 3.99
CA GLU A 33 22.35 8.61 3.64
C GLU A 33 21.02 7.89 3.91
N ASN A 34 20.24 8.45 4.84
CA ASN A 34 18.87 8.08 5.07
C ASN A 34 17.99 8.50 3.88
N LEU A 35 17.02 7.65 3.52
CA LEU A 35 16.14 7.88 2.36
C LEU A 35 15.35 9.19 2.49
N ARG A 36 15.02 9.58 3.73
CA ARG A 36 14.48 10.92 4.08
C ARG A 36 15.29 12.05 3.45
N ARG A 37 16.62 12.07 3.60
CA ARG A 37 17.48 13.11 3.02
C ARG A 37 17.40 13.10 1.49
N ARG A 38 17.28 11.93 0.84
CA ARG A 38 17.10 11.86 -0.63
C ARG A 38 15.76 12.43 -1.09
N VAL A 39 14.70 12.21 -0.33
CA VAL A 39 13.38 12.82 -0.58
C VAL A 39 13.44 14.33 -0.38
N GLU A 40 14.06 14.82 0.69
CA GLU A 40 14.26 16.25 0.93
C GLU A 40 15.07 16.92 -0.20
N HIS A 41 16.13 16.28 -0.69
CA HIS A 41 16.95 16.80 -1.79
C HIS A 41 16.22 16.83 -3.15
N SER A 42 15.20 15.99 -3.35
CA SER A 42 14.44 15.94 -4.60
C SER A 42 13.28 16.95 -4.65
N VAL A 43 12.88 17.55 -3.52
CA VAL A 43 11.99 18.71 -3.49
C VAL A 43 12.78 19.96 -3.88
N LEU A 44 12.94 20.17 -5.19
CA LEU A 44 13.58 21.36 -5.73
C LEU A 44 12.82 22.63 -5.32
N LYS A 45 13.52 23.57 -4.68
CA LYS A 45 13.03 24.94 -4.46
C LYS A 45 12.94 25.65 -5.81
N SER A 46 11.78 25.61 -6.46
CA SER A 46 11.54 26.36 -7.70
C SER A 46 11.13 27.80 -7.36
N GLN A 47 11.67 28.76 -8.10
CA GLN A 47 11.29 30.17 -8.03
C GLN A 47 10.90 30.65 -9.42
N ASN A 48 9.80 31.39 -9.51
CA ASN A 48 9.44 32.08 -10.74
C ASN A 48 10.25 33.37 -10.81
N VAL A 49 11.05 33.50 -11.86
CA VAL A 49 11.88 34.68 -12.09
C VAL A 49 11.17 35.57 -13.12
N GLY A 50 10.74 36.76 -12.69
CA GLY A 50 10.16 37.76 -13.57
C GLY A 50 11.23 38.67 -14.16
N ARG A 51 11.13 38.96 -15.46
CA ARG A 51 11.99 39.96 -16.13
C ARG A 51 11.14 41.17 -16.46
N ASN A 52 11.51 42.34 -15.94
CA ASN A 52 10.82 43.57 -16.30
C ASN A 52 11.27 44.07 -17.69
N ARG A 53 10.54 45.04 -18.27
CA ARG A 53 10.79 45.57 -19.64
C ARG A 53 12.16 46.23 -19.84
N LEU A 54 12.93 46.42 -18.77
CA LEU A 54 14.30 46.93 -18.78
C LEU A 54 15.36 45.82 -18.67
N GLY A 55 14.96 44.54 -18.73
CA GLY A 55 15.86 43.40 -18.68
C GLY A 55 16.39 43.04 -17.30
N ILE A 56 15.94 43.75 -16.25
CA ILE A 56 16.33 43.52 -14.86
C ILE A 56 15.55 42.32 -14.32
N THR A 57 16.30 41.36 -13.79
CA THR A 57 15.78 40.19 -13.12
C THR A 57 15.28 40.59 -11.73
N ILE A 58 13.98 40.48 -11.48
CA ILE A 58 13.40 40.71 -10.15
C ILE A 58 12.95 39.33 -9.63
N ALA A 59 13.61 38.88 -8.56
CA ALA A 59 13.14 37.73 -7.81
C ALA A 59 11.95 38.19 -6.95
N ASP A 60 10.74 37.75 -7.31
CA ASP A 60 9.56 37.97 -6.48
C ASP A 60 9.69 37.13 -5.20
N TYR A 61 9.98 37.78 -4.07
CA TYR A 61 9.87 37.17 -2.74
C TYR A 61 8.39 36.99 -2.36
N LYS A 62 7.65 36.18 -3.12
CA LYS A 62 6.43 35.57 -2.58
C LYS A 62 6.88 34.48 -1.62
N ARG A 63 6.43 34.54 -0.36
CA ARG A 63 6.55 33.42 0.59
C ARG A 63 6.23 32.15 -0.18
N SER A 64 7.21 31.24 -0.22
CA SER A 64 7.06 29.90 -0.80
C SER A 64 5.65 29.42 -0.47
N ARG A 65 4.87 29.06 -1.50
CA ARG A 65 3.70 28.23 -1.23
C ARG A 65 4.23 27.09 -0.37
N LYS A 66 3.70 26.93 0.85
CA LYS A 66 3.95 25.72 1.62
C LYS A 66 3.74 24.56 0.64
N PRO A 67 4.68 23.60 0.53
CA PRO A 67 4.35 22.33 -0.10
C PRO A 67 3.04 21.85 0.52
N CYS A 68 2.18 21.20 -0.27
CA CYS A 68 1.01 20.52 0.27
C CYS A 68 1.48 19.75 1.52
N ASP A 69 0.98 20.14 2.72
CA ASP A 69 1.38 19.60 4.03
C ASP A 69 0.91 18.13 4.11
N GLU A 70 1.47 17.24 3.28
CA GLU A 70 1.11 15.81 3.20
C GLU A 70 2.18 14.93 3.87
N TYR A 71 3.36 15.47 4.18
CA TYR A 71 4.42 14.74 4.87
C TYR A 71 5.02 15.60 5.99
N VAL A 72 4.83 15.15 7.23
CA VAL A 72 5.46 15.75 8.40
C VAL A 72 6.92 15.30 8.44
N VAL A 73 7.85 16.25 8.45
CA VAL A 73 9.27 15.97 8.70
C VAL A 73 9.44 15.86 10.20
N LEU A 74 9.77 14.65 10.70
CA LEU A 74 10.00 14.40 12.13
C LEU A 74 11.40 14.87 12.56
N GLU A 75 11.65 14.93 13.87
CA GLU A 75 12.93 15.41 14.41
C GLU A 75 14.08 14.40 14.16
N GLU A 76 15.34 14.84 14.36
CA GLU A 76 16.49 13.94 14.29
C GLU A 76 16.40 12.89 15.41
N GLY A 77 16.55 11.61 15.06
CA GLY A 77 16.35 10.50 15.99
C GLY A 77 14.98 9.83 15.89
N GLU A 78 14.01 10.44 15.21
CA GLU A 78 12.67 9.89 14.99
C GLU A 78 12.52 9.28 13.59
N GLU A 79 11.74 8.20 13.52
CA GLU A 79 11.43 7.48 12.28
C GLU A 79 9.92 7.39 12.11
N ALA A 80 9.41 7.79 10.95
CA ALA A 80 7.99 7.66 10.68
C ALA A 80 7.63 6.20 10.35
N HIS A 81 6.42 5.80 10.71
CA HIS A 81 5.91 4.46 10.38
C HIS A 81 5.96 4.14 8.88
N TRP A 82 5.76 5.12 7.99
CA TRP A 82 5.91 4.91 6.54
C TRP A 82 7.35 4.60 6.12
N GLU A 83 8.36 5.11 6.83
CA GLU A 83 9.79 4.84 6.56
C GLU A 83 10.12 3.38 6.91
N VAL A 84 9.54 2.86 8.00
CA VAL A 84 9.65 1.45 8.39
C VAL A 84 9.04 0.54 7.31
N VAL A 85 7.84 0.87 6.85
CA VAL A 85 7.16 0.14 5.77
C VAL A 85 7.96 0.17 4.46
N GLU A 86 8.50 1.34 4.08
CA GLU A 86 9.33 1.47 2.89
C GLU A 86 10.58 0.60 2.97
N ARG A 87 11.25 0.55 4.13
CA ARG A 87 12.41 -0.31 4.36
C ARG A 87 12.06 -1.79 4.20
N MET A 88 10.96 -2.26 4.78
CA MET A 88 10.50 -3.64 4.63
C MET A 88 10.23 -4.00 3.17
N LEU A 89 9.53 -3.14 2.42
CA LEU A 89 9.25 -3.33 1.00
C LEU A 89 10.54 -3.33 0.15
N PHE A 90 11.49 -2.46 0.49
CA PHE A 90 12.80 -2.43 -0.16
C PHE A 90 13.56 -3.75 0.07
N LEU A 91 13.62 -4.23 1.31
CA LEU A 91 14.27 -5.50 1.66
C LEU A 91 13.61 -6.67 0.93
N TYR A 92 12.27 -6.73 0.92
CA TYR A 92 11.52 -7.75 0.20
C TYR A 92 11.90 -7.75 -1.30
N SER A 93 11.93 -6.58 -1.93
CA SER A 93 12.29 -6.44 -3.35
C SER A 93 13.73 -6.88 -3.64
N LYS A 94 14.66 -6.71 -2.69
CA LYS A 94 16.06 -7.16 -2.85
C LYS A 94 16.21 -8.65 -2.67
N LEU A 95 15.44 -9.25 -1.77
CA LEU A 95 15.43 -10.69 -1.53
C LEU A 95 14.70 -11.46 -2.64
N ASN A 96 13.76 -10.81 -3.33
CA ASN A 96 12.95 -11.41 -4.41
C ASN A 96 13.16 -10.71 -5.77
N PRO A 97 14.36 -10.79 -6.39
CA PRO A 97 14.67 -10.03 -7.62
C PRO A 97 13.82 -10.43 -8.84
N GLY A 98 13.26 -11.64 -8.84
CA GLY A 98 12.35 -12.10 -9.90
C GLY A 98 10.94 -11.49 -9.82
N GLN A 99 10.57 -10.86 -8.71
CA GLN A 99 9.32 -10.12 -8.54
C GLN A 99 9.60 -8.61 -8.45
N GLY A 100 10.55 -8.25 -7.58
CA GLY A 100 10.76 -6.87 -7.16
C GLY A 100 9.57 -6.30 -6.37
N TYR A 101 9.55 -4.98 -6.23
CA TYR A 101 8.39 -4.24 -5.73
C TYR A 101 7.39 -3.97 -6.86
N VAL A 102 6.11 -4.20 -6.58
CA VAL A 102 4.99 -3.84 -7.45
C VAL A 102 4.04 -2.93 -6.69
N GLN A 103 3.53 -1.89 -7.37
CA GLN A 103 2.54 -0.99 -6.79
C GLN A 103 1.30 -1.79 -6.33
N GLY A 104 0.86 -1.57 -5.10
CA GLY A 104 -0.21 -2.35 -4.47
C GLY A 104 0.29 -3.20 -3.29
N MET A 105 1.56 -3.62 -3.31
CA MET A 105 2.16 -4.35 -2.18
C MET A 105 2.15 -3.53 -0.87
N ASN A 106 2.24 -2.21 -1.00
CA ASN A 106 2.12 -1.29 0.13
C ASN A 106 0.74 -1.32 0.81
N GLU A 107 -0.30 -1.60 0.04
CA GLU A 107 -1.67 -1.74 0.55
C GLU A 107 -1.90 -3.08 1.24
N ILE A 108 -1.02 -4.05 0.99
CA ILE A 108 -1.02 -5.36 1.67
C ILE A 108 -0.24 -5.29 2.98
N ILE A 109 0.98 -4.73 2.95
CA ILE A 109 1.82 -4.65 4.15
C ILE A 109 1.27 -3.66 5.19
N GLY A 110 0.53 -2.62 4.75
CA GLY A 110 0.00 -1.57 5.62
C GLY A 110 -0.88 -2.12 6.76
N PRO A 111 -1.96 -2.88 6.47
CA PRO A 111 -2.80 -3.47 7.50
C PRO A 111 -2.07 -4.43 8.46
N ILE A 112 -1.12 -5.22 7.93
CA ILE A 112 -0.29 -6.12 8.75
C ILE A 112 0.54 -5.30 9.73
N TYR A 113 1.25 -4.29 9.22
CA TYR A 113 2.12 -3.45 10.03
C TYR A 113 1.34 -2.70 11.10
N TYR A 114 0.21 -2.10 10.73
CA TYR A 114 -0.65 -1.40 11.67
C TYR A 114 -1.07 -2.32 12.82
N THR A 115 -1.45 -3.57 12.52
CA THR A 115 -1.90 -4.53 13.53
C THR A 115 -0.83 -4.77 14.60
N PHE A 116 0.44 -4.95 14.20
CA PHE A 116 1.53 -5.16 15.15
C PHE A 116 2.00 -3.88 15.84
N ALA A 117 2.09 -2.77 15.11
CA ALA A 117 2.64 -1.52 15.62
C ALA A 117 1.65 -0.73 16.48
N ALA A 118 0.35 -0.95 16.32
CA ALA A 118 -0.70 -0.36 17.16
C ALA A 118 -1.14 -1.26 18.33
N ASP A 119 -0.52 -2.44 18.51
CA ASP A 119 -0.84 -3.38 19.60
C ASP A 119 -0.62 -2.74 20.98
N SER A 120 -1.38 -3.14 22.00
CA SER A 120 -1.24 -2.58 23.36
C SER A 120 0.01 -3.10 24.10
N SER A 121 0.59 -4.21 23.66
CA SER A 121 1.78 -4.85 24.22
C SER A 121 3.06 -4.18 23.69
N PRO A 122 3.90 -3.62 24.58
CA PRO A 122 5.18 -3.02 24.16
C PRO A 122 6.10 -4.02 23.43
N GLN A 123 6.04 -5.31 23.79
CA GLN A 123 6.82 -6.36 23.14
C GLN A 123 6.40 -6.56 21.69
N CYS A 124 5.09 -6.56 21.42
CA CYS A 124 4.58 -6.68 20.05
C CYS A 124 5.00 -5.47 19.20
N GLN A 125 4.93 -4.26 19.78
CA GLN A 125 5.34 -3.04 19.09
C GLN A 125 6.85 -3.01 18.78
N GLU A 126 7.70 -3.50 19.69
CA GLU A 126 9.15 -3.56 19.49
C GLU A 126 9.54 -4.47 18.31
N TYR A 127 8.88 -5.62 18.18
CA TYR A 127 9.13 -6.59 17.12
C TYR A 127 8.27 -6.38 15.87
N ALA A 128 7.43 -5.33 15.85
CA ALA A 128 6.44 -5.11 14.80
C ALA A 128 7.04 -5.10 13.38
N GLU A 129 8.22 -4.51 13.18
CA GLU A 129 8.90 -4.52 11.87
C GLU A 129 9.26 -5.95 11.42
N ALA A 130 9.88 -6.74 12.31
CA ALA A 130 10.33 -8.09 11.98
C ALA A 130 9.15 -9.06 11.75
N ASP A 131 8.14 -8.99 12.62
CA ASP A 131 6.94 -9.84 12.53
C ASP A 131 6.13 -9.50 11.28
N THR A 132 5.96 -8.20 10.99
CA THR A 132 5.31 -7.73 9.76
C THR A 132 6.04 -8.25 8.53
N PHE A 133 7.37 -8.12 8.49
CA PHE A 133 8.15 -8.57 7.33
C PHE A 133 7.96 -10.06 7.07
N TRP A 134 7.97 -10.89 8.13
CA TRP A 134 7.76 -12.33 8.02
C TRP A 134 6.36 -12.69 7.56
N CYS A 135 5.32 -12.14 8.21
CA CYS A 135 3.93 -12.38 7.82
C CYS A 135 3.66 -11.92 6.38
N PHE A 136 4.16 -10.74 6.01
CA PHE A 136 4.06 -10.20 4.66
C PHE A 136 4.75 -11.11 3.64
N ASN A 137 5.96 -11.58 3.93
CA ASN A 137 6.70 -12.45 3.02
C ASN A 137 5.98 -13.80 2.80
N GLN A 138 5.37 -14.37 3.84
CA GLN A 138 4.56 -15.59 3.71
C GLN A 138 3.31 -15.35 2.86
N LEU A 139 2.54 -14.29 3.16
CA LEU A 139 1.35 -13.95 2.40
C LEU A 139 1.68 -13.68 0.93
N MET A 140 2.74 -12.91 0.67
CA MET A 140 3.22 -12.66 -0.68
C MET A 140 3.66 -13.92 -1.41
N GLY A 141 4.13 -14.95 -0.71
CA GLY A 141 4.42 -16.26 -1.29
C GLY A 141 3.18 -16.93 -1.89
N GLU A 142 2.00 -16.73 -1.29
CA GLU A 142 0.73 -17.29 -1.75
C GLU A 142 0.09 -16.44 -2.86
N ILE A 143 0.12 -15.11 -2.73
CA ILE A 143 -0.55 -14.19 -3.67
C ILE A 143 0.35 -13.65 -4.78
N ARG A 144 1.59 -14.13 -4.88
CA ARG A 144 2.61 -13.61 -5.81
C ARG A 144 2.13 -13.53 -7.24
N ASP A 145 1.42 -14.56 -7.69
CA ASP A 145 0.97 -14.70 -9.08
C ASP A 145 0.02 -13.57 -9.48
N ASN A 146 -0.72 -12.99 -8.52
CA ASN A 146 -1.58 -11.83 -8.75
C ASN A 146 -0.81 -10.54 -9.07
N PHE A 147 0.49 -10.49 -8.78
CA PHE A 147 1.35 -9.31 -9.01
C PHE A 147 2.28 -9.47 -10.22
N ILE A 148 2.26 -10.62 -10.90
CA ILE A 148 3.08 -10.87 -12.08
C ILE A 148 2.20 -10.65 -13.32
N LYS A 149 2.38 -9.51 -14.00
CA LYS A 149 1.62 -9.18 -15.22
C LYS A 149 1.67 -10.26 -16.31
N GLN A 150 2.75 -11.03 -16.36
CA GLN A 150 2.93 -12.12 -17.33
C GLN A 150 2.00 -13.31 -17.04
N LEU A 151 1.44 -13.39 -15.83
CA LEU A 151 0.50 -14.42 -15.40
C LEU A 151 -0.95 -13.93 -15.45
N ASP A 152 -1.23 -12.67 -15.82
CA ASP A 152 -2.60 -12.15 -15.88
C ASP A 152 -3.49 -12.98 -16.82
N ASP A 153 -2.92 -13.49 -17.91
CA ASP A 153 -3.57 -14.38 -18.90
C ASP A 153 -3.35 -15.88 -18.63
N SER A 154 -2.74 -16.24 -17.48
CA SER A 154 -2.46 -17.63 -17.09
C SER A 154 -3.63 -18.28 -16.36
N HIS A 155 -3.70 -19.61 -16.45
CA HIS A 155 -4.64 -20.48 -15.73
C HIS A 155 -4.51 -20.42 -14.19
N CYS A 156 -3.48 -19.76 -13.66
CA CYS A 156 -3.25 -19.59 -12.22
C CYS A 156 -3.27 -18.12 -11.77
N GLY A 157 -3.51 -17.17 -12.69
CA GLY A 157 -3.45 -15.75 -12.40
C GLY A 157 -4.78 -15.14 -11.95
N ILE A 158 -4.76 -13.82 -11.81
CA ILE A 158 -5.91 -12.98 -11.45
C ILE A 158 -7.11 -13.18 -12.40
N GLY A 159 -6.87 -13.50 -13.67
CA GLY A 159 -7.89 -13.81 -14.67
C GLY A 159 -8.79 -14.97 -14.22
N MET A 160 -8.21 -16.07 -13.76
CA MET A 160 -8.97 -17.22 -13.26
C MET A 160 -9.84 -16.85 -12.06
N LEU A 161 -9.31 -16.07 -11.11
CA LEU A 161 -10.07 -15.65 -9.93
C LEU A 161 -11.28 -14.76 -10.32
N MET A 162 -11.10 -13.89 -11.32
CA MET A 162 -12.21 -13.11 -11.87
C MET A 162 -13.24 -13.98 -12.61
N ASP A 163 -12.81 -14.98 -13.36
CA ASP A 163 -13.73 -15.92 -14.02
C ASP A 163 -14.54 -16.74 -13.00
N ARG A 164 -13.90 -17.13 -11.89
CA ARG A 164 -14.57 -17.79 -10.75
C ARG A 164 -15.63 -16.87 -10.14
N LEU A 165 -15.30 -15.59 -9.91
CA LEU A 165 -16.27 -14.59 -9.44
C LEU A 165 -17.47 -14.48 -10.39
N MET A 166 -17.23 -14.39 -11.71
CA MET A 166 -18.31 -14.29 -12.68
C MET A 166 -19.15 -15.57 -12.78
N THR A 167 -18.54 -16.73 -12.60
CA THR A 167 -19.24 -18.01 -12.56
C THR A 167 -20.14 -18.08 -11.33
N LEU A 168 -19.61 -17.76 -10.15
CA LEU A 168 -20.38 -17.72 -8.91
C LEU A 168 -21.53 -16.71 -8.99
N LEU A 169 -21.29 -15.51 -9.52
CA LEU A 169 -22.33 -14.51 -9.73
C LEU A 169 -23.45 -15.04 -10.62
N LYS A 170 -23.10 -15.71 -11.73
CA LYS A 170 -24.10 -16.30 -12.63
C LYS A 170 -24.97 -17.33 -11.93
N GLU A 171 -24.38 -18.14 -11.06
CA GLU A 171 -25.08 -19.16 -10.27
C GLU A 171 -26.01 -18.55 -9.21
N LYS A 172 -25.59 -17.46 -8.56
CA LYS A 172 -26.37 -16.81 -7.49
C LYS A 172 -27.42 -15.83 -8.00
N ASP A 173 -27.08 -15.02 -9.00
CA ASP A 173 -27.97 -14.05 -9.65
C ASP A 173 -27.65 -13.94 -11.15
N THR A 174 -28.29 -14.83 -11.92
CA THR A 174 -28.16 -14.81 -13.38
C THR A 174 -28.69 -13.50 -14.00
N ALA A 175 -29.67 -12.84 -13.38
CA ALA A 175 -30.25 -11.63 -13.94
C ALA A 175 -29.26 -10.45 -13.87
N LEU A 176 -28.60 -10.28 -12.72
CA LEU A 176 -27.51 -9.32 -12.57
C LEU A 176 -26.36 -9.66 -13.52
N TRP A 177 -25.92 -10.92 -13.57
CA TRP A 177 -24.86 -11.36 -14.48
C TRP A 177 -25.15 -10.98 -15.94
N VAL A 178 -26.37 -11.25 -16.43
CA VAL A 178 -26.79 -10.89 -17.80
C VAL A 178 -26.75 -9.38 -18.00
N LYS A 179 -27.21 -8.60 -17.02
CA LYS A 179 -27.23 -7.13 -17.10
C LYS A 179 -25.81 -6.54 -17.20
N LEU A 180 -24.86 -7.07 -16.42
CA LEU A 180 -23.45 -6.66 -16.51
C LEU A 180 -22.89 -6.95 -17.91
N HIS A 181 -23.20 -8.11 -18.48
CA HIS A 181 -22.77 -8.49 -19.83
C HIS A 181 -23.41 -7.60 -20.91
N GLN A 182 -24.70 -7.29 -20.80
CA GLN A 182 -25.40 -6.42 -21.74
C GLN A 182 -24.84 -4.99 -21.75
N GLN A 183 -24.29 -4.54 -20.62
CA GLN A 183 -23.65 -3.24 -20.48
C GLN A 183 -22.17 -3.25 -20.86
N ASP A 184 -21.62 -4.39 -21.32
CA ASP A 184 -20.18 -4.60 -21.56
C ASP A 184 -19.32 -4.24 -20.33
N LEU A 185 -19.85 -4.46 -19.12
CA LEU A 185 -19.13 -4.21 -17.88
C LEU A 185 -18.26 -5.41 -17.55
N LYS A 186 -16.99 -5.31 -17.92
CA LYS A 186 -16.01 -6.37 -17.74
C LYS A 186 -15.55 -6.46 -16.28
N PRO A 187 -15.37 -7.66 -15.71
CA PRO A 187 -14.95 -7.86 -14.32
C PRO A 187 -13.60 -7.22 -13.98
N GLN A 188 -12.72 -7.05 -14.96
CA GLN A 188 -11.42 -6.39 -14.80
C GLN A 188 -11.56 -4.95 -14.29
N TYR A 189 -12.68 -4.26 -14.55
CA TYR A 189 -12.88 -2.88 -14.13
C TYR A 189 -13.17 -2.71 -12.64
N TYR A 190 -13.68 -3.75 -11.97
CA TYR A 190 -14.01 -3.71 -10.54
C TYR A 190 -13.29 -4.80 -9.74
N GLY A 191 -13.33 -6.04 -10.21
CA GLY A 191 -12.85 -7.22 -9.49
C GLY A 191 -11.32 -7.38 -9.46
N PHE A 192 -10.60 -6.83 -10.45
CA PHE A 192 -9.14 -6.95 -10.50
C PHE A 192 -8.50 -6.41 -9.22
N ARG A 193 -8.85 -5.17 -8.84
CA ARG A 193 -8.28 -4.51 -7.66
C ARG A 193 -8.78 -5.15 -6.37
N TRP A 194 -10.04 -5.55 -6.32
CA TRP A 194 -10.64 -6.23 -5.17
C TRP A 194 -9.88 -7.50 -4.80
N ILE A 195 -9.62 -8.34 -5.80
CA ILE A 195 -8.96 -9.63 -5.58
C ILE A 195 -7.46 -9.45 -5.39
N MET A 196 -6.80 -8.64 -6.23
CA MET A 196 -5.34 -8.43 -6.16
C MET A 196 -4.91 -7.82 -4.82
N LEU A 197 -5.73 -6.93 -4.25
CA LEU A 197 -5.42 -6.24 -3.00
C LEU A 197 -6.16 -6.82 -1.78
N LEU A 198 -6.78 -8.00 -1.91
CA LEU A 198 -7.53 -8.63 -0.82
C LEU A 198 -8.54 -7.65 -0.16
N LEU A 199 -9.22 -6.87 -0.99
CA LEU A 199 -10.21 -5.85 -0.61
C LEU A 199 -9.67 -4.70 0.27
N SER A 200 -8.35 -4.56 0.45
CA SER A 200 -7.77 -3.57 1.37
C SER A 200 -8.04 -2.11 1.00
N GLN A 201 -8.50 -1.84 -0.22
CA GLN A 201 -8.90 -0.51 -0.68
C GLN A 201 -10.42 -0.30 -0.79
N GLU A 202 -11.24 -1.30 -0.49
CA GLU A 202 -12.71 -1.17 -0.55
C GLU A 202 -13.31 -0.70 0.77
N PHE A 203 -12.58 -0.94 1.86
CA PHE A 203 -13.06 -0.70 3.22
C PHE A 203 -12.07 0.15 4.01
N PRO A 204 -12.55 0.89 5.03
CA PRO A 204 -11.69 1.51 6.02
C PRO A 204 -10.80 0.47 6.72
N LEU A 205 -9.63 0.87 7.21
CA LEU A 205 -8.65 -0.04 7.80
C LEU A 205 -9.22 -0.94 8.93
N PRO A 206 -10.05 -0.46 9.87
CA PRO A 206 -10.65 -1.34 10.88
C PRO A 206 -11.48 -2.47 10.29
N ASP A 207 -12.22 -2.20 9.21
CA ASP A 207 -13.05 -3.19 8.51
C ASP A 207 -12.16 -4.14 7.69
N VAL A 208 -11.07 -3.64 7.09
CA VAL A 208 -10.08 -4.47 6.41
C VAL A 208 -9.45 -5.46 7.38
N ILE A 209 -9.02 -5.02 8.56
CA ILE A 209 -8.45 -5.90 9.60
C ILE A 209 -9.48 -6.95 9.99
N ARG A 210 -10.73 -6.55 10.25
CA ARG A 210 -11.80 -7.49 10.63
C ARG A 210 -12.10 -8.52 9.53
N LEU A 211 -12.10 -8.10 8.26
CA LEU A 211 -12.23 -8.99 7.12
C LEU A 211 -11.05 -9.96 7.05
N TRP A 212 -9.83 -9.44 7.25
CA TRP A 212 -8.60 -10.21 7.19
C TRP A 212 -8.48 -11.24 8.32
N ASP A 213 -9.03 -10.98 9.51
CA ASP A 213 -9.14 -12.00 10.56
C ASP A 213 -9.86 -13.26 10.05
N SER A 214 -10.95 -13.06 9.30
CA SER A 214 -11.75 -14.17 8.76
C SER A 214 -11.06 -14.80 7.56
N LEU A 215 -10.51 -13.96 6.67
CA LEU A 215 -9.80 -14.40 5.47
C LEU A 215 -8.57 -15.25 5.82
N LEU A 216 -7.73 -14.80 6.74
CA LEU A 216 -6.48 -15.49 7.09
C LEU A 216 -6.73 -16.74 7.96
N ALA A 217 -7.84 -16.78 8.69
CA ALA A 217 -8.24 -17.96 9.47
C ALA A 217 -8.84 -19.08 8.60
N ASP A 218 -9.35 -18.76 7.40
CA ASP A 218 -9.95 -19.74 6.49
C ASP A 218 -8.87 -20.56 5.75
N GLU A 219 -9.07 -21.88 5.69
CA GLU A 219 -8.22 -22.80 4.92
C GLU A 219 -8.39 -22.60 3.40
N ASN A 220 -9.59 -22.18 2.98
CA ASN A 220 -9.97 -21.88 1.59
C ASN A 220 -10.14 -20.37 1.38
N ARG A 221 -9.26 -19.57 1.97
CA ARG A 221 -9.34 -18.10 1.98
C ARG A 221 -9.59 -17.43 0.63
N PHE A 222 -9.01 -17.93 -0.46
CA PHE A 222 -9.21 -17.34 -1.77
C PHE A 222 -10.61 -17.62 -2.33
N ASP A 223 -11.24 -18.72 -1.92
CA ASP A 223 -12.63 -19.02 -2.28
C ASP A 223 -13.57 -18.12 -1.48
N PHE A 224 -13.30 -17.99 -0.16
CA PHE A 224 -13.99 -17.05 0.71
C PHE A 224 -13.88 -15.61 0.19
N LEU A 225 -12.72 -15.19 -0.31
CA LEU A 225 -12.54 -13.87 -0.93
C LEU A 225 -13.47 -13.68 -2.13
N ILE A 226 -13.62 -14.70 -2.98
CA ILE A 226 -14.54 -14.65 -4.12
C ILE A 226 -15.99 -14.59 -3.66
N ASP A 227 -16.36 -15.32 -2.61
CA ASP A 227 -17.70 -15.25 -2.01
C ASP A 227 -18.00 -13.83 -1.50
N VAL A 228 -17.05 -13.18 -0.81
CA VAL A 228 -17.18 -11.79 -0.35
C VAL A 228 -17.32 -10.84 -1.54
N CYS A 229 -16.47 -10.98 -2.57
CA CYS A 229 -16.57 -10.17 -3.79
C CYS A 229 -17.93 -10.33 -4.48
N CYS A 230 -18.47 -11.56 -4.52
CA CYS A 230 -19.79 -11.82 -5.08
C CYS A 230 -20.89 -11.18 -4.23
N ALA A 231 -20.81 -11.28 -2.90
CA ALA A 231 -21.75 -10.66 -1.99
C ALA A 231 -21.77 -9.13 -2.09
N MET A 232 -20.65 -8.50 -2.45
CA MET A 232 -20.59 -7.05 -2.72
C MET A 232 -21.32 -6.62 -4.01
N LEU A 233 -21.50 -7.55 -4.96
CA LEU A 233 -22.18 -7.26 -6.23
C LEU A 233 -23.70 -7.41 -6.14
N LEU A 234 -24.17 -8.33 -5.30
CA LEU A 234 -25.59 -8.65 -5.06
C LEU A 234 -26.28 -7.57 -4.22
#